data_AF-A0A0D1KQM7-F1
#
_entry.id   AF-A0A0D1KQM7-F1
#
_cell.length_a   1.000
_cell.length_b   1.000
_cell.length_c   1.000
_cell.angle_alpha   90.00
_cell.angle_beta   90.00
_cell.angle_gamma   90.00
#
_symmetry.space_group_name_H-M   'P 1'
#
loop_
_entity.id
_entity.type
_entity.pdbx_description
1 polymer ?
#
loop_
_entity_poly.entity_id
_entity_poly.type
_entity_poly.pdbx_seq_one_letter_code
_entity_poly.pdbx_strand_id
1 'polypeptide(L)'
;MYKPVSLFLFFLILAAAIHTNAVQSADEAISKAAVLIRQPWLNEVMTGITHLGASSFLLPLIVIIGAGMFFYRKTWDGLLMLLIFGTDRLLNKVLKEWIERVRPDFAPLVHESSFIFRAAIP
;
A
#
# COMPACT_ATOMS: atom_id res chain seq x y z
N MET A 1 10.99 -22.17 3.59
CA MET A 1 11.85 -20.96 3.63
C MET A 1 11.94 -20.18 2.30
N TYR A 2 11.42 -20.67 1.16
CA TYR A 2 11.57 -19.98 -0.15
C TYR A 2 10.67 -18.74 -0.35
N LYS A 3 9.54 -18.67 0.36
CA LYS A 3 8.53 -17.61 0.19
C LYS A 3 9.07 -16.17 0.34
N PRO A 4 9.76 -15.79 1.43
CA PRO A 4 10.25 -14.41 1.59
C PRO A 4 11.32 -14.05 0.55
N VAL A 5 12.20 -15.00 0.20
CA VAL A 5 13.25 -14.78 -0.81
C VAL A 5 12.64 -14.57 -2.19
N SER A 6 11.65 -15.38 -2.57
CA SER A 6 10.95 -15.24 -3.85
C SER A 6 10.22 -13.89 -3.95
N LEU A 7 9.52 -13.46 -2.89
CA LEU A 7 8.85 -12.16 -2.87
C LEU A 7 9.85 -11.00 -2.96
N PHE A 8 11.00 -11.11 -2.30
CA PHE A 8 12.05 -10.11 -2.37
C PHE A 8 12.65 -10.00 -3.78
N LEU A 9 12.98 -11.13 -4.41
CA LEU A 9 13.48 -11.14 -5.79
C LEU A 9 12.44 -10.61 -6.78
N PHE A 10 11.18 -10.99 -6.61
CA PHE A 10 10.08 -10.47 -7.42
C PHE A 10 9.95 -8.96 -7.30
N PHE A 11 10.06 -8.42 -6.08
CA PHE A 11 10.08 -6.98 -5.84
C PHE A 11 11.23 -6.28 -6.56
N LEU A 12 12.46 -6.83 -6.52
CA LEU A 12 13.61 -6.26 -7.22
C LEU A 12 13.42 -6.25 -8.75
N ILE A 13 12.83 -7.32 -9.30
CA ILE A 13 12.52 -7.40 -10.73
C ILE A 13 11.50 -6.32 -11.11
N LEU A 14 10.43 -6.14 -10.32
CA LEU A 14 9.46 -5.08 -10.56
C LEU A 14 10.10 -3.68 -10.46
N ALA A 15 10.98 -3.47 -9.47
CA ALA A 15 11.69 -2.20 -9.30
C ALA A 15 12.50 -1.81 -10.54
N ALA A 16 13.19 -2.77 -11.17
CA ALA A 16 13.89 -2.51 -12.42
C ALA A 16 12.93 -2.36 -13.61
N ALA A 17 11.89 -3.20 -13.68
CA ALA A 17 10.99 -3.28 -14.83
C ALA A 17 10.17 -2.00 -15.04
N ILE A 18 9.79 -1.28 -13.97
CA ILE A 18 9.02 -0.03 -14.06
C ILE A 18 9.76 1.11 -14.78
N HIS A 19 11.08 1.03 -14.95
CA HIS A 19 11.86 2.00 -15.72
C HIS A 19 11.84 1.71 -17.22
N THR A 20 11.21 0.62 -17.67
CA THR A 20 11.09 0.28 -19.09
C THR A 20 9.82 0.88 -19.69
N ASN A 21 9.93 1.40 -20.92
CA ASN A 21 8.80 1.98 -21.65
C ASN A 21 7.64 1.00 -21.85
N ALA A 22 7.93 -0.29 -22.03
CA ALA A 22 6.90 -1.31 -22.20
C ALA A 22 6.00 -1.43 -20.96
N VAL A 23 6.60 -1.45 -19.77
CA VAL A 23 5.86 -1.51 -18.50
C VAL A 23 5.12 -0.22 -18.22
N GLN A 24 5.73 0.94 -18.48
CA GLN A 24 5.06 2.24 -18.30
C GLN A 24 3.84 2.40 -19.21
N SER A 25 3.96 1.98 -20.48
CA SER A 25 2.85 2.03 -21.45
C SER A 25 1.70 1.11 -21.03
N ALA A 26 2.03 -0.10 -20.54
CA ALA A 26 1.03 -1.03 -20.02
C ALA A 26 0.33 -0.47 -18.77
N ASP A 27 1.08 0.13 -17.84
CA ASP A 27 0.56 0.74 -16.62
C ASP A 27 -0.39 1.91 -16.93
N GLU A 28 -0.04 2.75 -17.92
CA GLU A 28 -0.90 3.83 -18.40
C GLU A 28 -2.19 3.30 -19.05
N ALA A 29 -2.08 2.28 -19.90
CA ALA A 29 -3.24 1.66 -20.56
C ALA A 29 -4.21 1.04 -19.55
N ILE A 30 -3.69 0.31 -18.56
CA ILE A 30 -4.49 -0.29 -17.49
C ILE A 30 -5.14 0.79 -16.63
N SER A 31 -4.39 1.84 -16.28
CA SER A 31 -4.91 2.98 -15.51
C SER A 31 -6.07 3.67 -16.21
N LYS A 32 -5.96 3.91 -17.52
CA LYS A 32 -7.05 4.48 -18.33
C LYS A 32 -8.24 3.53 -18.44
N ALA A 33 -8.01 2.23 -18.62
CA ALA A 33 -9.08 1.24 -18.64
C ALA A 33 -9.87 1.19 -17.33
N ALA A 34 -9.20 1.35 -16.18
CA ALA A 34 -9.85 1.43 -14.87
C ALA A 34 -10.74 2.67 -14.71
N VAL A 35 -10.45 3.76 -15.42
CA VAL A 35 -11.32 4.96 -15.42
C VAL A 35 -12.64 4.67 -16.14
N LEU A 36 -12.63 3.86 -17.20
CA LEU A 36 -13.81 3.58 -18.02
C LEU A 36 -14.92 2.83 -17.27
N ILE A 37 -14.56 2.07 -16.23
CA ILE A 37 -15.52 1.33 -15.40
C ILE A 37 -16.04 2.15 -14.20
N ARG A 38 -15.57 3.39 -14.02
CA ARG A 38 -15.99 4.23 -12.88
C ARG A 38 -17.47 4.56 -12.99
N GLN A 39 -18.16 4.45 -11.85
CA GLN A 39 -19.55 4.86 -11.65
C GLN A 39 -19.63 5.60 -10.31
N PRO A 40 -20.53 6.58 -10.12
CA PRO A 40 -20.59 7.36 -8.89
C PRO A 40 -20.70 6.50 -7.61
N TRP A 41 -21.59 5.51 -7.61
CA TRP A 41 -21.76 4.57 -6.50
C TRP A 41 -20.52 3.68 -6.29
N LEU A 42 -19.86 3.27 -7.37
CA LEU A 42 -18.67 2.42 -7.31
C LEU A 42 -17.47 3.20 -6.75
N ASN A 43 -17.39 4.50 -7.05
CA ASN A 43 -16.37 5.37 -6.49
C ASN A 43 -16.52 5.47 -4.96
N GLU A 44 -17.73 5.60 -4.44
CA GLU A 44 -17.97 5.62 -2.99
C GLU A 44 -17.55 4.31 -2.32
N VAL A 45 -17.92 3.17 -2.92
CA VAL A 45 -17.52 1.85 -2.43
C VAL A 45 -16.00 1.68 -2.44
N MET A 46 -15.34 2.02 -3.55
CA MET A 46 -13.89 1.88 -3.70
C MET A 46 -13.12 2.84 -2.78
N THR A 47 -13.63 4.05 -2.53
CA THR A 47 -13.08 4.97 -1.52
C THR A 47 -13.21 4.38 -0.11
N GLY A 48 -14.34 3.76 0.22
CA GLY A 48 -14.51 3.07 1.49
C GLY A 48 -13.53 1.90 1.67
N ILE A 49 -13.37 1.08 0.64
CA ILE A 49 -12.39 -0.02 0.64
C ILE A 49 -10.96 0.51 0.80
N THR A 50 -10.62 1.62 0.13
CA THR A 50 -9.31 2.28 0.23
C THR A 50 -9.00 2.68 1.67
N HIS A 51 -9.99 3.11 2.45
CA HIS A 51 -9.81 3.48 3.85
C HIS A 51 -9.34 2.31 4.73
N LEU A 52 -9.68 1.06 4.37
CA LEU A 52 -9.21 -0.13 5.11
C LEU A 52 -7.69 -0.31 5.04
N GLY A 53 -7.05 0.20 4.00
CA GLY A 53 -5.59 0.20 3.84
C GLY A 53 -4.90 1.44 4.39
N ALA A 54 -5.66 2.46 4.81
CA ALA A 54 -5.11 3.69 5.36
C ALA A 54 -4.51 3.44 6.75
N SER A 55 -3.39 4.09 7.04
CA SER A 55 -2.75 3.88 8.36
C SER A 55 -3.46 4.59 9.49
N SER A 56 -4.21 5.64 9.18
CA SER A 56 -5.17 6.25 10.10
C SER A 56 -6.24 5.25 10.58
N PHE A 57 -6.56 4.24 9.77
CA PHE A 57 -7.49 3.17 10.14
C PHE A 57 -6.77 1.94 10.74
N LEU A 58 -5.67 1.50 10.14
CA LEU A 58 -4.96 0.30 10.57
C LEU A 58 -4.29 0.46 11.94
N LEU A 59 -3.73 1.62 12.27
CA LEU A 59 -3.09 1.86 13.57
C LEU A 59 -4.06 1.69 14.75
N PRO A 60 -5.22 2.37 14.82
CA PRO A 60 -6.16 2.15 15.91
C PRO A 60 -6.71 0.72 15.91
N LEU A 61 -6.91 0.11 14.74
CA LEU A 61 -7.35 -1.28 14.64
C LEU A 61 -6.34 -2.25 15.29
N ILE A 62 -5.05 -2.12 14.99
CA ILE A 62 -3.98 -2.95 15.58
C ILE A 62 -3.93 -2.75 17.11
N VAL A 63 -4.07 -1.51 17.59
CA VAL A 63 -4.09 -1.20 19.03
C VAL A 63 -5.29 -1.86 19.72
N ILE A 64 -6.49 -1.78 19.12
CA ILE A 64 -7.71 -2.40 19.67
C ILE A 64 -7.56 -3.93 19.73
N ILE A 65 -7.07 -4.55 18.66
CA ILE A 65 -6.85 -6.01 18.61
C ILE A 65 -5.77 -6.41 19.62
N GLY A 66 -4.66 -5.67 19.70
CA GLY A 66 -3.58 -5.91 20.65
C GLY A 66 -4.04 -5.81 22.10
N ALA A 67 -4.82 -4.78 22.44
CA ALA A 67 -5.42 -4.63 23.75
C ALA A 67 -6.39 -5.79 24.05
N GLY A 68 -7.23 -6.17 23.09
CA GLY A 68 -8.14 -7.33 23.22
C GLY A 68 -7.39 -8.63 23.50
N MET A 69 -6.29 -8.89 22.78
CA MET A 69 -5.44 -10.06 23.02
C MET A 69 -4.77 -10.02 24.40
N PHE A 70 -4.32 -8.85 24.84
CA PHE A 70 -3.75 -8.68 26.18
C PHE A 70 -4.78 -8.97 27.27
N PHE A 71 -6.00 -8.45 27.16
CA PHE A 71 -7.04 -8.70 28.16
C PHE A 71 -7.56 -10.15 28.13
N TYR A 72 -7.68 -10.76 26.95
CA TYR A 72 -8.26 -12.09 26.80
C TYR A 72 -7.25 -13.23 27.05
N ARG A 73 -6.01 -13.07 26.60
CA ARG A 73 -4.97 -14.13 26.65
C ARG A 73 -3.68 -13.72 27.35
N LYS A 74 -3.58 -12.48 27.85
CA LYS A 74 -2.37 -11.95 28.52
C LYS A 74 -1.12 -12.04 27.64
N THR A 75 -1.29 -12.01 26.31
CA THR A 75 -0.17 -12.01 25.37
C THR A 75 0.27 -10.58 25.04
N TRP A 76 1.54 -10.44 24.69
CA TRP A 76 2.13 -9.18 24.24
C TRP A 76 2.28 -9.13 22.72
N ASP A 77 1.62 -10.03 21.98
CA ASP A 77 1.75 -10.13 20.52
C ASP A 77 1.29 -8.85 19.81
N GLY A 78 0.42 -8.05 20.44
CA GLY A 78 0.07 -6.71 19.97
C GLY A 78 1.27 -5.79 19.78
N LEU A 79 2.33 -5.94 20.59
CA LEU A 79 3.57 -5.19 20.41
C LEU A 79 4.34 -5.65 19.17
N LEU A 80 4.36 -6.96 18.86
CA LEU A 80 4.95 -7.46 17.62
C LEU A 80 4.19 -6.94 16.39
N MET A 81 2.86 -6.88 16.47
CA MET A 81 2.04 -6.31 15.39
C MET A 81 2.38 -4.84 15.15
N LEU A 82 2.51 -4.04 16.21
CA LEU A 82 2.93 -2.65 16.11
C LEU A 82 4.34 -2.49 15.55
N LEU A 83 5.28 -3.36 15.96
CA LEU A 83 6.66 -3.34 15.47
C LEU A 83 6.73 -3.64 13.97
N ILE A 84 6.01 -4.66 13.50
CA ILE A 84 5.94 -5.02 12.08
C ILE A 84 5.26 -3.90 11.29
N PHE A 85 4.17 -3.34 11.80
CA PHE A 85 3.49 -2.20 11.18
C PHE A 85 4.40 -0.99 11.05
N GLY A 86 5.13 -0.63 12.12
CA GLY A 86 6.11 0.45 12.08
C GLY A 86 7.23 0.19 11.06
N THR A 87 7.71 -1.05 10.97
CA THR A 87 8.74 -1.46 10.01
C THR A 87 8.25 -1.37 8.57
N ASP A 88 7.01 -1.82 8.29
CA ASP A 88 6.39 -1.69 6.98
C ASP A 88 6.33 -0.22 6.55
N ARG A 89 5.84 0.66 7.43
CA ARG A 89 5.68 2.09 7.15
C ARG A 89 7.01 2.79 6.93
N LEU A 90 8.01 2.50 7.75
CA LEU A 90 9.36 3.03 7.60
C LEU A 90 10.00 2.58 6.29
N LEU A 91 9.96 1.28 6.00
CA LEU A 91 10.52 0.73 4.77
C LEU A 91 9.81 1.31 3.54
N ASN A 92 8.49 1.52 3.63
CA ASN A 92 7.70 2.13 2.56
C ASN A 92 8.13 3.57 2.29
N LYS A 93 8.26 4.38 3.35
CA LYS A 93 8.73 5.76 3.23
C LYS A 93 10.11 5.82 2.59
N VAL A 94 11.07 5.05 3.09
CA VAL A 94 12.45 5.04 2.57
C VAL A 94 12.49 4.65 1.09
N LEU A 95 11.75 3.61 0.67
CA LEU A 95 11.76 3.20 -0.75
C LEU A 95 11.02 4.18 -1.66
N LYS A 96 9.96 4.85 -1.17
CA LYS A 96 9.30 5.92 -1.93
C LYS A 96 10.23 7.10 -2.17
N GLU A 97 10.98 7.50 -1.15
CA GLU A 97 11.98 8.59 -1.23
C GLU A 97 13.20 8.20 -2.05
N TRP A 98 13.57 6.92 -2.10
CA TRP A 98 14.73 6.47 -2.89
C TRP A 98 14.44 6.33 -4.38
N ILE A 99 13.22 5.91 -4.75
CA ILE A 99 12.85 5.62 -6.15
C ILE A 99 12.18 6.82 -6.83
N GLU A 100 11.60 7.74 -6.05
CA GLU A 100 11.07 9.05 -6.50
C GLU A 100 10.14 8.97 -7.72
N ARG A 101 9.38 7.87 -7.83
CA ARG A 101 8.47 7.65 -8.96
C ARG A 101 7.27 8.61 -8.91
N VAL A 102 7.15 9.45 -9.94
CA VAL A 102 6.06 10.43 -10.13
C VAL A 102 4.70 9.72 -10.30
N ARG A 103 3.65 10.30 -9.72
CA ARG A 103 2.26 9.81 -9.85
C ARG A 103 1.77 10.03 -11.30
N PRO A 104 1.01 9.10 -11.91
CA PRO A 104 0.22 9.43 -13.09
C PRO A 104 -0.85 10.46 -12.69
N ASP A 105 -0.83 11.65 -13.30
CA ASP A 105 -1.75 12.75 -12.99
C ASP A 105 -3.16 12.58 -13.61
N PHE A 106 -3.49 11.38 -14.10
CA PHE A 106 -4.76 11.14 -14.77
C PHE A 106 -5.90 10.91 -13.75
N ALA A 107 -6.71 11.95 -13.54
CA ALA A 107 -7.99 11.91 -12.81
C ALA A 107 -7.95 11.20 -11.43
N PRO A 108 -7.16 11.70 -10.46
CA PRO A 108 -7.11 11.13 -9.12
C PRO A 108 -8.46 11.28 -8.40
N LEU A 109 -8.95 10.19 -7.81
CA LEU A 109 -10.16 10.19 -6.96
C LEU A 109 -9.85 10.56 -5.50
N VAL A 110 -8.59 10.41 -5.08
CA VAL A 110 -8.11 10.68 -3.72
C VAL A 110 -6.84 11.52 -3.80
N HIS A 111 -6.73 12.54 -2.94
CA HIS A 111 -5.56 13.40 -2.87
C HIS A 111 -4.45 12.71 -2.07
N GLU A 112 -3.28 12.55 -2.68
CA GLU A 112 -2.13 11.88 -2.09
C GLU A 112 -0.84 12.63 -2.45
N SER A 113 -0.05 13.02 -1.46
CA SER A 113 1.14 13.86 -1.62
C SER A 113 2.46 13.08 -1.78
N SER A 114 2.42 11.74 -1.71
CA SER A 114 3.64 10.88 -1.67
C SER A 114 3.91 10.16 -3.00
N PHE A 115 5.13 9.69 -3.28
CA PHE A 115 5.49 8.92 -4.50
C PHE A 115 4.77 7.54 -4.63
N ILE A 116 4.57 7.02 -5.86
CA ILE A 116 3.84 5.74 -6.16
C ILE A 116 4.79 4.59 -6.51
N PHE A 117 5.70 4.21 -5.62
CA PHE A 117 6.45 2.97 -5.83
C PHE A 117 5.82 1.76 -5.13
N ARG A 118 5.23 1.95 -3.94
CA ARG A 118 4.36 0.97 -3.27
C ARG A 118 3.03 1.58 -2.89
N ALA A 119 1.96 0.79 -3.04
CA ALA A 119 0.56 1.20 -2.88
C ALA A 119 0.09 1.42 -1.43
N ALA A 120 0.99 1.72 -0.48
CA ALA A 120 0.54 2.04 0.87
C ALA A 120 0.09 3.50 0.95
N ILE A 121 -1.08 3.67 1.53
CA ILE A 121 -1.76 4.95 1.75
C ILE A 121 -1.32 5.48 3.11
N PRO A 122 -0.88 6.74 3.21
CA PRO A 122 -0.49 7.34 4.48
C PRO A 122 -1.60 7.33 5.52
#